data_AF-A0A392Q3D3-F1
#
_entry.id   AF-A0A392Q3D3-F1
#
_cell.length_a   1.000
_cell.length_b   1.000
_cell.length_c   1.000
_cell.angle_alpha   90.00
_cell.angle_beta   90.00
_cell.angle_gamma   90.00
#
_symmetry.space_group_name_H-M   'P 1'
#
loop_
_entity.id
_entity.type
_entity.pdbx_description
1 polymer ?
#
loop_
_entity_poly.entity_id
_entity_poly.type
_entity_poly.pdbx_seq_one_letter_code
_entity_poly.pdbx_strand_id
1 'polypeptide(L)'
;DTPLKLADFFQISGVYRPGSISDRPTGGGIYTDTSVLQTDYRTFVEIVFQNDEDILQSYHLDGYSFFVVGMDGGQWTSDSRNQYNLRDAVSRSTTQVYPKSWTAIYVALDNVGIWNLRTEFWARQYLGQQFYMRVYTTSTSLRDEYPVPKNALLCGRAAGRHTRPL
;
A
#
# COMPACT_ATOMS: atom_id res chain seq x y z
N ASP A 1 -11.31 -3.46 16.87
CA ASP A 1 -10.51 -4.31 15.96
C ASP A 1 -9.03 -4.35 16.34
N THR A 2 -8.29 -5.34 15.82
CA THR A 2 -6.85 -5.51 16.08
C THR A 2 -6.05 -4.76 15.01
N PRO A 3 -5.13 -3.85 15.37
CA PRO A 3 -4.31 -3.13 14.39
C PRO A 3 -3.48 -4.10 13.53
N LEU A 4 -3.44 -3.86 12.21
CA LEU A 4 -2.77 -4.75 11.26
C LEU A 4 -1.31 -5.01 11.62
N LYS A 5 -0.58 -3.96 12.00
CA LYS A 5 0.83 -4.10 12.36
C LYS A 5 1.04 -4.93 13.63
N LEU A 6 0.14 -4.82 14.61
CA LEU A 6 0.20 -5.66 15.82
C LEU A 6 -0.20 -7.10 15.52
N ALA A 7 -1.19 -7.31 14.65
CA ALA A 7 -1.58 -8.64 14.22
C ALA A 7 -0.45 -9.35 13.48
N ASP A 8 0.26 -8.64 12.60
CA ASP A 8 1.45 -9.14 11.92
C ASP A 8 2.59 -9.45 12.90
N PHE A 9 2.92 -8.51 13.79
CA PHE A 9 4.00 -8.67 14.77
C PHE A 9 3.78 -9.85 15.74
N PHE A 10 2.56 -9.99 16.29
CA PHE A 10 2.21 -11.08 17.19
C PHE A 10 1.75 -12.36 16.47
N GLN A 11 1.81 -12.39 15.13
CA GLN A 11 1.37 -13.51 14.30
C GLN A 11 -0.07 -13.98 14.60
N ILE A 12 -0.97 -13.01 14.82
CA ILE A 12 -2.38 -13.27 15.12
C ILE A 12 -3.11 -13.54 13.80
N SER A 13 -3.56 -14.79 13.62
CA SER A 13 -4.32 -15.19 12.44
C SER A 13 -5.75 -14.62 12.43
N GLY A 14 -6.32 -14.52 11.23
CA GLY A 14 -7.73 -14.14 11.01
C GLY A 14 -8.07 -12.68 11.28
N VAL A 15 -7.08 -11.78 11.34
CA VAL A 15 -7.29 -10.32 11.38
C VAL A 15 -7.36 -9.72 9.97
N TYR A 16 -6.49 -10.20 9.08
CA TYR A 16 -6.44 -9.80 7.67
C TYR A 16 -6.11 -11.00 6.79
N ARG A 17 -6.37 -10.86 5.49
CA ARG A 17 -6.04 -11.89 4.49
C ARG A 17 -4.87 -11.42 3.63
N PRO A 18 -3.67 -12.00 3.77
CA PRO A 18 -2.55 -11.64 2.92
C PRO A 18 -2.83 -12.11 1.48
N GLY A 19 -2.56 -11.24 0.50
CA GLY A 19 -2.68 -11.59 -0.92
C GLY A 19 -4.12 -11.75 -1.40
N SER A 20 -5.10 -11.16 -0.70
CA SER A 20 -6.50 -11.13 -1.17
C SER A 20 -6.77 -10.09 -2.25
N ILE A 21 -5.79 -9.22 -2.54
CA ILE A 21 -5.85 -8.24 -3.61
C ILE A 21 -5.27 -8.86 -4.87
N SER A 22 -6.04 -8.90 -5.94
CA SER A 22 -5.58 -9.37 -7.25
C SER A 22 -4.73 -8.29 -7.93
N ASP A 23 -3.70 -8.71 -8.67
CA ASP A 23 -2.83 -7.83 -9.46
C ASP A 23 -3.59 -7.05 -10.55
N ARG A 24 -4.79 -7.53 -10.93
CA ARG A 24 -5.64 -6.89 -11.93
C ARG A 24 -7.08 -6.80 -11.43
N PRO A 25 -7.83 -5.75 -11.80
CA PRO A 25 -9.25 -5.67 -11.51
C PRO A 25 -9.98 -6.89 -12.10
N THR A 26 -10.73 -7.62 -11.26
CA THR A 26 -11.46 -8.83 -11.69
C THR A 26 -12.86 -8.52 -12.23
N GLY A 27 -13.36 -7.29 -12.01
CA GLY A 27 -14.74 -6.91 -12.32
C GLY A 27 -15.78 -7.59 -11.43
N GLY A 28 -15.34 -8.30 -10.38
CA GLY A 28 -16.23 -8.93 -9.41
C GLY A 28 -17.02 -7.93 -8.56
N GLY A 29 -18.12 -8.38 -7.97
CA GLY A 29 -18.90 -7.56 -7.03
C GLY A 29 -18.08 -7.16 -5.80
N ILE A 30 -18.38 -5.98 -5.26
CA ILE A 30 -17.73 -5.45 -4.05
C ILE A 30 -18.19 -6.26 -2.83
N TYR A 31 -17.26 -6.62 -1.95
CA TYR A 31 -17.53 -7.28 -0.68
C TYR A 31 -16.62 -6.72 0.42
N THR A 32 -17.05 -6.83 1.68
CA THR A 32 -16.26 -6.39 2.84
C THR A 32 -15.11 -7.34 3.10
N ASP A 33 -13.89 -6.82 3.21
CA ASP A 33 -12.70 -7.58 3.57
C ASP A 33 -11.67 -6.69 4.26
N THR A 34 -10.82 -7.31 5.08
CA THR A 34 -9.59 -6.71 5.58
C THR A 34 -8.44 -7.17 4.70
N SER A 35 -8.45 -6.68 3.46
CA SER A 35 -7.47 -7.06 2.43
C SER A 35 -6.13 -6.36 2.64
N VAL A 36 -5.04 -7.12 2.50
CA VAL A 36 -3.68 -6.59 2.54
C VAL A 36 -2.92 -7.09 1.32
N LEU A 37 -2.36 -6.16 0.55
CA LEU A 37 -1.46 -6.49 -0.56
C LEU A 37 -0.20 -7.11 0.03
N GLN A 38 0.08 -8.36 -0.32
CA GLN A 38 1.26 -9.08 0.13
C GLN A 38 2.39 -8.85 -0.88
N THR A 39 3.54 -8.40 -0.40
CA THR A 39 4.74 -8.16 -1.20
C THR A 39 5.98 -8.64 -0.46
N ASP A 40 7.03 -8.99 -1.19
CA ASP A 40 8.29 -9.44 -0.59
C ASP A 40 9.31 -8.30 -0.51
N TYR A 41 10.12 -8.31 0.54
CA TYR A 41 11.21 -7.37 0.74
C TYR A 41 12.18 -7.39 -0.45
N ARG A 42 12.56 -6.19 -0.91
CA ARG A 42 13.39 -5.90 -2.11
C ARG A 42 12.72 -6.25 -3.45
N THR A 43 11.41 -6.43 -3.46
CA THR A 43 10.65 -6.47 -4.71
C THR A 43 10.51 -5.07 -5.30
N PHE A 44 10.28 -5.01 -6.61
CA PHE A 44 9.95 -3.80 -7.32
C PHE A 44 8.53 -3.92 -7.87
N VAL A 45 7.67 -2.94 -7.58
CA VAL A 45 6.25 -2.99 -7.94
C VAL A 45 5.85 -1.81 -8.83
N GLU A 46 5.01 -2.12 -9.82
CA GLU A 46 4.28 -1.14 -10.60
C GLU A 46 2.88 -1.00 -10.01
N ILE A 47 2.47 0.24 -9.72
CA ILE A 47 1.09 0.55 -9.34
C ILE A 47 0.55 1.50 -10.38
N VAL A 48 -0.55 1.09 -11.03
CA VAL A 48 -1.28 1.91 -11.99
C VAL A 48 -2.57 2.37 -11.34
N PHE A 49 -2.71 3.68 -11.16
CA PHE A 49 -3.95 4.30 -10.74
C PHE A 49 -4.78 4.65 -11.97
N GLN A 50 -6.01 4.16 -12.02
CA GLN A 50 -7.01 4.51 -13.04
C GLN A 50 -8.06 5.41 -12.39
N ASN A 51 -8.31 6.58 -12.98
CA ASN A 51 -9.36 7.50 -12.53
C ASN A 51 -10.41 7.67 -13.63
N ASP A 52 -11.52 6.95 -13.48
CA ASP A 52 -12.65 7.02 -14.41
C ASP A 52 -13.64 8.13 -14.05
N GLU A 53 -13.36 8.91 -13.01
CA GLU A 53 -14.22 10.00 -12.54
C GLU A 53 -13.84 11.35 -13.19
N ASP A 54 -14.70 12.35 -12.97
CA ASP A 54 -14.52 13.72 -13.46
C ASP A 54 -13.80 14.63 -12.47
N ILE A 55 -13.32 14.08 -11.35
CA ILE A 55 -12.60 14.83 -10.30
C ILE A 55 -11.15 14.34 -10.19
N LEU A 56 -10.26 15.25 -9.81
CA LEU A 56 -8.87 14.93 -9.49
C LEU A 56 -8.82 14.00 -8.26
N GLN A 57 -8.04 12.94 -8.34
CA GLN A 57 -7.70 12.10 -7.18
C GLN A 57 -6.23 12.28 -6.82
N SER A 58 -5.90 12.12 -5.55
CA SER A 58 -4.52 12.20 -5.05
C SER A 58 -4.27 11.00 -4.15
N TYR A 59 -3.20 10.26 -4.41
CA TYR A 59 -2.84 9.05 -3.66
C TYR A 59 -1.49 9.22 -2.98
N HIS A 60 -1.43 8.84 -1.70
CA HIS A 60 -0.24 8.87 -0.86
C HIS A 60 0.14 7.47 -0.39
N LEU A 61 1.44 7.15 -0.44
CA LEU A 61 2.01 5.91 0.09
C LEU A 61 2.87 6.22 1.32
N ASP A 62 2.41 5.77 2.48
CA ASP A 62 3.18 5.90 3.73
C ASP A 62 4.48 5.07 3.63
N GLY A 63 5.58 5.58 4.20
CA GLY A 63 6.85 4.84 4.33
C GLY A 63 7.71 4.74 3.07
N TYR A 64 7.26 5.27 1.94
CA TYR A 64 7.97 5.24 0.66
C TYR A 64 7.93 6.58 -0.07
N SER A 65 8.95 6.81 -0.88
CA SER A 65 8.84 7.62 -2.08
C SER A 65 8.92 6.70 -3.30
N PHE A 66 8.27 7.11 -4.38
CA PHE A 66 8.13 6.35 -5.61
C PHE A 66 8.39 7.24 -6.81
N PHE A 67 8.73 6.62 -7.94
CA PHE A 67 8.95 7.29 -9.19
C PHE A 67 7.66 7.36 -9.99
N VAL A 68 7.21 8.56 -10.35
CA VAL A 68 6.08 8.73 -11.28
C VAL A 68 6.60 8.54 -12.70
N VAL A 69 6.31 7.37 -13.28
CA VAL A 69 6.90 6.96 -14.56
C VAL A 69 6.03 7.30 -15.75
N GLY A 70 4.72 7.45 -15.59
CA GLY A 70 3.85 7.81 -16.71
C GLY A 70 2.50 8.33 -16.25
N MET A 71 1.90 9.15 -17.09
CA MET A 71 0.52 9.63 -16.94
C MET A 71 -0.01 9.95 -18.34
N ASP A 72 -1.27 9.61 -18.61
CA ASP A 72 -1.95 10.01 -19.84
C ASP A 72 -3.47 9.94 -19.65
N GLY A 73 -4.21 10.57 -20.57
CA GLY A 73 -5.66 10.48 -20.63
C GLY A 73 -6.16 9.11 -21.05
N GLY A 74 -7.41 8.81 -20.71
CA GLY A 74 -8.09 7.57 -21.06
C GLY A 74 -7.79 6.41 -20.12
N GLN A 75 -7.91 5.20 -20.66
CA GLN A 75 -7.71 3.97 -19.91
C GLN A 75 -6.28 3.46 -20.12
N TRP A 76 -5.59 3.12 -19.04
CA TRP A 76 -4.26 2.52 -19.13
C TRP A 76 -4.31 1.18 -19.88
N THR A 77 -3.32 0.92 -20.74
CA THR A 77 -3.11 -0.36 -21.42
C THR A 77 -1.67 -0.83 -21.21
N SER A 78 -1.37 -2.09 -21.54
CA SER A 78 0.01 -2.58 -21.47
C SER A 78 0.99 -1.75 -22.33
N ASP A 79 0.50 -1.22 -23.46
CA ASP A 79 1.28 -0.45 -24.43
C ASP A 79 1.64 0.95 -23.92
N SER A 80 0.91 1.46 -22.93
CA SER A 80 1.22 2.73 -22.24
C SER A 80 2.62 2.73 -21.60
N ARG A 81 3.21 1.55 -21.32
CA ARG A 81 4.59 1.42 -20.82
C ARG A 81 5.63 1.98 -21.80
N ASN A 82 5.33 2.03 -23.09
CA ASN A 82 6.23 2.59 -24.10
C ASN A 82 6.47 4.10 -23.92
N GLN A 83 5.58 4.78 -23.18
CA GLN A 83 5.69 6.21 -22.89
C GLN A 83 6.29 6.49 -21.50
N TYR A 84 6.70 5.46 -20.76
CA TYR A 84 7.22 5.65 -19.41
C TYR A 84 8.56 6.38 -19.43
N ASN A 85 8.69 7.37 -18.56
CA ASN A 85 9.97 7.97 -18.24
C ASN A 85 10.76 7.03 -17.34
N LEU A 86 11.71 6.30 -17.92
CA LEU A 86 12.62 5.39 -17.21
C LEU A 86 14.01 5.99 -16.98
N ARG A 87 14.19 7.29 -17.23
CA ARG A 87 15.49 7.96 -17.18
C ARG A 87 15.61 8.90 -15.98
N ASP A 88 14.64 9.78 -15.82
CA ASP A 88 14.67 10.86 -14.81
C ASP A 88 13.28 11.12 -14.19
N ALA A 89 12.50 10.05 -14.00
CA ALA A 89 11.22 10.12 -13.32
C ALA A 89 11.34 10.81 -11.95
N VAL A 90 10.36 11.65 -11.62
CA VAL A 90 10.34 12.39 -10.37
C VAL A 90 10.00 11.46 -9.20
N SER A 91 10.77 11.57 -8.12
CA SER A 91 10.48 10.90 -6.85
C SER A 91 9.47 11.70 -6.03
N ARG A 92 8.37 11.07 -5.61
CA ARG A 92 7.28 11.65 -4.82
C ARG A 92 6.73 10.64 -3.83
N SER A 93 6.05 11.10 -2.78
CA SER A 93 5.25 10.22 -1.89
C SER A 93 3.74 10.38 -2.12
N THR A 94 3.33 11.41 -2.86
CA THR A 94 1.95 11.65 -3.27
C THR A 94 1.91 11.98 -4.76
N THR A 95 0.99 11.38 -5.50
CA THR A 95 0.74 11.72 -6.91
C THR A 95 -0.73 11.99 -7.16
N GLN A 96 -0.98 12.88 -8.11
CA GLN A 96 -2.30 13.16 -8.64
C GLN A 96 -2.64 12.17 -9.76
N VAL A 97 -3.92 11.91 -9.95
CA VAL A 97 -4.49 11.18 -11.08
C VAL A 97 -5.63 12.04 -11.61
N TYR A 98 -5.41 12.64 -12.78
CA TYR A 98 -6.35 13.60 -13.36
C TYR A 98 -7.69 12.95 -13.75
N PRO A 99 -8.76 13.74 -13.94
CA PRO A 99 -10.02 13.23 -14.45
C PRO A 99 -9.86 12.42 -15.74
N LYS A 100 -10.57 11.29 -15.86
CA LYS A 100 -10.56 10.41 -17.04
C LYS A 100 -9.14 10.06 -17.52
N SER A 101 -8.24 9.73 -16.59
CA SER A 101 -6.82 9.51 -16.88
C SER A 101 -6.23 8.42 -15.99
N TRP A 102 -4.98 8.07 -16.26
CA TRP A 102 -4.21 7.16 -15.44
C TRP A 102 -2.87 7.76 -15.03
N THR A 103 -2.30 7.22 -13.97
CA THR A 103 -0.93 7.53 -13.54
C THR A 103 -0.27 6.26 -13.04
N ALA A 104 0.94 5.99 -13.51
CA ALA A 104 1.72 4.83 -13.14
C ALA A 104 2.93 5.23 -12.31
N ILE A 105 3.18 4.47 -11.26
CA ILE A 105 4.32 4.65 -10.37
C ILE A 105 5.13 3.36 -10.25
N TYR A 106 6.43 3.54 -10.03
CA TYR A 106 7.36 2.47 -9.70
C TYR A 106 7.89 2.65 -8.27
N VAL A 107 7.79 1.59 -7.48
CA VAL A 107 8.21 1.59 -6.07
C VAL A 107 9.18 0.43 -5.83
N ALA A 108 10.35 0.74 -5.28
CA ALA A 108 11.27 -0.26 -4.75
C ALA A 108 10.92 -0.51 -3.28
N LEU A 109 10.64 -1.76 -2.91
CA LEU A 109 10.15 -2.13 -1.58
C LEU A 109 11.31 -2.50 -0.65
N ASP A 110 12.02 -1.49 -0.16
CA ASP A 110 13.19 -1.61 0.71
C ASP A 110 12.92 -1.31 2.20
N ASN A 111 11.65 -1.13 2.58
CA ASN A 111 11.21 -0.82 3.94
C ASN A 111 10.18 -1.86 4.43
N VAL A 112 10.62 -2.78 5.28
CA VAL A 112 9.79 -3.86 5.82
C VAL A 112 8.73 -3.28 6.75
N GLY A 113 7.50 -3.78 6.64
CA GLY A 113 6.41 -3.37 7.50
C GLY A 113 5.05 -3.44 6.81
N ILE A 114 4.08 -2.71 7.37
CA ILE A 114 2.75 -2.56 6.80
C ILE A 114 2.48 -1.07 6.55
N TRP A 115 2.29 -0.73 5.29
CA TRP A 115 2.22 0.65 4.80
C TRP A 115 0.86 0.92 4.17
N ASN A 116 0.30 2.08 4.43
CA ASN A 116 -1.00 2.48 3.90
C ASN A 116 -0.83 3.17 2.55
N LEU A 117 -1.59 2.72 1.55
CA LEU A 117 -1.82 3.47 0.31
C LEU A 117 -3.25 4.00 0.36
N ARG A 118 -3.40 5.32 0.37
CA ARG A 118 -4.72 5.96 0.55
C ARG A 118 -4.89 7.15 -0.36
N THR A 119 -6.16 7.50 -0.57
CA THR A 119 -6.53 8.82 -1.08
C THR A 119 -6.23 9.91 -0.04
N GLU A 120 -5.77 11.07 -0.50
CA GLU A 120 -5.65 12.29 0.31
C GLU A 120 -6.97 13.08 0.39
N PHE A 121 -8.03 12.59 -0.28
CA PHE A 121 -9.37 13.12 -0.09
C PHE A 121 -9.97 12.52 1.20
N TRP A 122 -9.96 13.30 2.27
CA TRP A 122 -10.44 12.90 3.60
C TRP A 122 -11.79 12.16 3.63
N ALA A 123 -12.82 12.66 2.95
CA ALA A 123 -14.14 12.02 2.93
C ALA A 123 -14.08 10.60 2.31
N ARG A 124 -13.28 10.41 1.26
CA ARG A 124 -13.12 9.10 0.61
C ARG A 124 -12.23 8.18 1.42
N GLN A 125 -11.21 8.72 2.10
CA GLN A 125 -10.41 7.98 3.06
C GLN A 125 -11.29 7.43 4.20
N TYR A 126 -12.17 8.26 4.76
CA TYR A 126 -13.14 7.86 5.78
C TYR A 126 -14.07 6.76 5.29
N LEU A 127 -14.52 6.85 4.02
CA LEU A 127 -15.35 5.83 3.37
C LEU A 127 -14.57 4.57 2.92
N GLY A 128 -13.26 4.51 3.16
CA GLY A 128 -12.45 3.30 2.95
C GLY A 128 -11.71 3.22 1.62
N GLN A 129 -11.53 4.32 0.88
CA GLN A 129 -10.69 4.34 -0.33
C GLN A 129 -9.18 4.31 0.03
N GLN A 130 -8.76 3.16 0.54
CA GLN A 130 -7.40 2.88 0.99
C GLN A 130 -7.19 1.36 1.06
N PHE A 131 -5.94 0.95 1.02
CA PHE A 131 -5.56 -0.41 1.41
C PHE A 131 -4.20 -0.39 2.11
N TYR A 132 -3.80 -1.54 2.65
CA TYR A 132 -2.51 -1.72 3.27
C TYR A 132 -1.66 -2.69 2.47
N MET A 133 -0.38 -2.37 2.32
CA MET A 133 0.63 -3.20 1.69
C MET A 133 1.58 -3.71 2.77
N ARG A 134 1.74 -5.03 2.84
CA ARG A 134 2.68 -5.72 3.72
C ARG A 134 3.93 -6.08 2.93
N VAL A 135 5.06 -5.54 3.35
CA VAL A 135 6.39 -5.87 2.82
C VAL A 135 7.02 -6.88 3.77
N TYR A 136 7.04 -8.14 3.35
CA TYR A 136 7.40 -9.28 4.18
C TYR A 136 8.86 -9.69 4.01
N THR A 137 9.47 -10.11 5.12
CA THR A 137 10.77 -10.75 5.16
C THR A 137 10.74 -11.87 6.19
N THR A 138 11.57 -12.90 5.99
CA THR A 138 11.82 -13.94 7.00
C THR A 138 12.83 -13.50 8.05
N SER A 139 13.53 -12.39 7.82
CA SER A 139 14.53 -11.84 8.74
C SER A 139 13.87 -11.17 9.94
N THR A 140 14.38 -11.42 11.13
CA THR A 140 13.95 -10.73 12.37
C THR A 140 14.95 -9.68 12.81
N SER A 141 15.76 -9.18 11.88
CA SER A 141 16.82 -8.20 12.16
C SER A 141 16.23 -6.82 12.45
N LEU A 142 16.77 -6.15 13.47
CA LEU A 142 16.45 -4.75 13.77
C LEU A 142 16.89 -3.78 12.65
N ARG A 143 17.68 -4.26 11.68
CA ARG A 143 18.01 -3.49 10.46
C ARG A 143 16.86 -3.42 9.49
N ASP A 144 15.99 -4.44 9.50
CA ASP A 144 14.90 -4.57 8.54
C ASP A 144 13.62 -3.95 9.11
N GLU A 145 13.30 -4.23 10.37
CA GLU A 145 12.14 -3.64 11.05
C GLU A 145 12.42 -3.34 12.53
N TYR A 146 12.03 -2.15 12.99
CA TYR A 146 12.12 -1.78 14.39
C TYR A 146 11.11 -2.54 15.26
N PRO A 147 11.43 -2.83 16.53
CA PRO A 147 10.52 -3.51 17.42
C PRO A 147 9.40 -2.55 17.84
N VAL A 148 8.24 -3.13 18.15
CA VAL A 148 7.09 -2.36 18.65
C VAL A 148 7.48 -1.67 19.98
N PRO A 149 7.30 -0.33 20.10
CA PRO A 149 7.65 0.41 21.31
C PRO A 149 6.99 -0.13 22.58
N LYS A 150 7.67 0.00 23.74
CA LYS A 150 7.16 -0.47 25.05
C LYS A 150 5.84 0.20 25.45
N ASN A 151 5.62 1.44 25.00
CA ASN A 151 4.42 2.23 25.26
C ASN A 151 3.35 2.09 24.15
N ALA A 152 3.54 1.17 23.19
CA ALA A 152 2.53 0.93 22.17
C ALA A 152 1.23 0.44 22.81
N LEU A 153 0.12 1.10 22.48
CA LEU A 153 -1.20 0.69 22.94
C LEU A 153 -1.61 -0.61 22.24
N LEU A 154 -2.01 -1.60 23.02
CA LEU A 154 -2.46 -2.90 22.53
C LEU A 154 -3.98 -2.98 22.63
N CYS A 155 -4.64 -3.41 21.55
CA CYS A 155 -6.09 -3.55 21.50
C CYS A 155 -6.53 -4.75 20.63
N GLY A 156 -7.81 -5.07 20.67
CA GLY A 156 -8.36 -6.24 19.99
C GLY A 156 -7.71 -7.54 20.49
N ARG A 157 -7.37 -8.45 19.57
CA ARG A 157 -6.73 -9.74 19.86
C ARG A 157 -5.28 -9.60 20.34
N ALA A 158 -4.68 -8.41 20.22
CA ALA A 158 -3.36 -8.12 20.76
C ALA A 158 -3.42 -7.64 22.23
N ALA A 159 -4.60 -7.38 22.79
CA ALA A 159 -4.76 -6.99 24.19
C ALA A 159 -4.15 -8.06 25.12
N GLY A 160 -3.37 -7.61 26.11
CA GLY A 160 -2.69 -8.50 27.07
C GLY A 160 -1.43 -9.19 26.53
N ARG A 161 -1.02 -8.96 25.28
CA ARG A 161 0.30 -9.39 24.79
C ARG A 161 1.40 -8.52 25.38
N HIS A 162 2.63 -9.03 25.38
CA HIS A 162 3.80 -8.28 25.83
C HIS A 162 4.83 -8.23 24.72
N THR A 163 5.38 -7.04 24.46
CA THR A 163 6.56 -6.87 23.64
C THR A 163 7.78 -7.20 24.50
N ARG A 164 8.75 -7.96 23.97
CA ARG A 164 9.99 -8.21 24.71
C ARG A 164 10.71 -6.88 24.92
N PRO A 165 11.26 -6.63 26.12
CA PRO A 165 12.12 -5.48 26.28
C PRO A 165 13.34 -5.64 25.37
N LEU A 166 13.60 -4.62 24.54
CA LEU A 166 14.96 -4.25 24.21
C LEU A 166 15.72 -3.90 25.49
#